data_AF-A0A942ETS9-F1
#
_entry.id   AF-A0A942ETS9-F1
#
_cell.length_a   1.000
_cell.length_b   1.000
_cell.length_c   1.000
_cell.angle_alpha   90.00
_cell.angle_beta   90.00
_cell.angle_gamma   90.00
#
_symmetry.space_group_name_H-M   'P 1'
#
loop_
_entity.id
_entity.type
_entity.pdbx_description
1 polymer ?
#
loop_
_entity_poly.entity_id
_entity_poly.type
_entity_poly.pdbx_seq_one_letter_code
_entity_poly.pdbx_strand_id
1 'polypeptide(L)'
;KHLKRALRRRQAIEPWIGHMKQDGKLGRCYLKGVIGDQIHATLVAVAHNFRTILRKLRLFCIKILGWIGNVVLPGFWKIGLLEQAA
;
A
#
# COMPACT_ATOMS: atom_id res chain seq x y z
N LYS A 1 21.78 24.37 0.10
CA LYS A 1 20.62 23.81 -0.67
C LYS A 1 20.46 22.29 -0.50
N HIS A 2 21.53 21.48 -0.51
CA HIS A 2 21.45 20.01 -0.39
C HIS A 2 20.91 19.49 0.95
N LEU A 3 21.32 20.08 2.08
CA LEU A 3 20.87 19.67 3.41
C LEU A 3 19.34 19.80 3.59
N LYS A 4 18.76 20.93 3.16
CA LYS A 4 17.30 21.17 3.19
C LYS A 4 16.50 20.17 2.32
N ARG A 5 17.12 19.60 1.27
CA ARG A 5 16.50 18.56 0.43
C ARG A 5 16.60 17.19 1.09
N ALA A 6 17.73 16.87 1.73
CA ALA A 6 17.91 15.63 2.48
C ALA A 6 16.96 15.55 3.69
N LEU A 7 16.85 16.64 4.45
CA LEU A 7 15.93 16.73 5.59
C LEU A 7 14.47 16.52 5.19
N ARG A 8 14.01 17.16 4.11
CA ARG A 8 12.64 16.98 3.59
C ARG A 8 12.35 15.54 3.17
N ARG A 9 13.33 14.83 2.58
CA ARG A 9 13.17 13.41 2.26
C ARG A 9 13.04 12.55 3.50
N ARG A 10 13.82 12.83 4.56
CA ARG A 10 13.70 12.10 5.83
C ARG A 10 12.35 12.35 6.51
N GLN A 11 11.91 13.60 6.58
CA GLN A 11 10.60 13.96 7.12
C GLN A 11 9.44 13.28 6.40
N ALA A 12 9.55 13.06 5.08
CA ALA A 12 8.55 12.31 4.33
C ALA A 12 8.53 10.80 4.66
N ILE A 13 9.62 10.24 5.19
CA ILE A 13 9.77 8.80 5.49
C ILE A 13 9.46 8.50 6.97
N GLU A 14 9.72 9.44 7.88
CA GLU A 14 9.47 9.26 9.32
C GLU A 14 8.04 8.79 9.67
N PRO A 15 6.96 9.34 9.08
CA PRO A 15 5.62 8.84 9.33
C PRO A 15 5.45 7.37 8.95
N TRP A 16 6.02 6.96 7.81
CA TRP A 16 5.98 5.56 7.36
C TRP A 16 6.73 4.63 8.32
N ILE A 17 7.88 5.07 8.85
CA ILE A 17 8.61 4.30 9.88
C ILE A 17 7.78 4.20 11.17
N GLY A 18 7.09 5.28 11.57
CA GLY A 18 6.17 5.28 12.70
C GLY A 18 5.06 4.24 12.54
N HIS A 19 4.36 4.26 11.41
CA HIS A 19 3.35 3.25 11.07
C HIS A 19 3.94 1.84 11.00
N MET A 20 5.15 1.66 10.47
CA MET A 20 5.77 0.33 10.45
C MET A 20 6.07 -0.20 11.85
N LYS A 21 6.46 0.67 12.80
CA LYS A 21 6.69 0.31 14.20
C LYS A 21 5.38 -0.06 14.92
N GLN A 22 4.32 0.73 14.74
CA GLN A 22 3.03 0.51 15.40
C GLN A 22 2.20 -0.60 14.73
N ASP A 23 2.00 -0.50 13.42
CA ASP A 23 1.08 -1.35 12.64
C ASP A 23 1.80 -2.42 11.81
N GLY A 24 3.06 -2.15 11.43
CA GLY A 24 3.83 -2.94 10.46
C GLY A 24 4.60 -4.13 11.03
N LYS A 25 4.39 -4.50 12.30
CA LYS A 25 5.15 -5.56 13.02
C LYS A 25 6.65 -5.26 13.20
N LEU A 26 7.12 -4.04 12.92
CA LEU A 26 8.50 -3.64 13.19
C LEU A 26 8.75 -3.37 14.69
N GLY A 27 7.70 -3.17 15.50
CA GLY A 27 7.81 -2.86 16.92
C GLY A 27 8.22 -4.02 17.84
N ARG A 28 8.23 -5.27 17.36
CA ARG A 28 8.76 -6.42 18.09
C ARG A 28 9.49 -7.37 17.15
N CYS A 29 10.75 -7.67 17.48
CA CYS A 29 11.54 -8.72 16.84
C CYS A 29 11.51 -9.99 17.72
N TYR A 30 11.20 -11.14 17.11
CA TYR A 30 11.23 -12.44 17.79
C TYR A 30 12.51 -13.24 17.50
N LEU A 31 13.36 -12.72 16.60
CA LEU A 31 14.63 -13.32 16.24
C LEU A 31 15.70 -12.93 17.28
N LYS A 32 16.65 -13.83 17.52
CA LYS A 32 17.69 -13.61 18.53
C LYS A 32 18.84 -12.76 17.98
N GLY A 33 19.28 -11.79 18.78
CA GLY A 33 20.49 -11.01 18.56
C GLY A 33 20.42 -10.02 17.40
N VAL A 34 21.52 -9.30 17.20
CA VAL A 34 21.62 -8.20 16.23
C VAL A 34 21.34 -8.64 14.79
N ILE A 35 21.81 -9.84 14.42
CA ILE A 35 21.56 -10.41 13.09
C ILE A 35 20.06 -10.66 12.88
N GLY A 36 19.38 -11.17 13.91
CA GLY A 36 17.93 -11.36 13.91
C GLY A 36 17.17 -10.06 13.69
N ASP A 37 17.56 -9.00 14.40
CA ASP A 37 16.94 -7.68 14.25
C ASP A 37 17.10 -7.11 12.84
N GLN A 38 18.29 -7.27 12.23
CA GLN A 38 18.55 -6.82 10.86
C GLN A 38 17.69 -7.57 9.83
N ILE A 39 17.58 -8.89 9.99
CA ILE A 39 16.74 -9.73 9.12
C ILE A 39 15.27 -9.34 9.28
N HIS A 40 14.79 -9.20 10.52
CA HIS A 40 13.41 -8.81 10.82
C HIS A 40 13.06 -7.46 10.20
N ALA A 41 13.92 -6.45 10.38
CA ALA A 41 13.70 -5.12 9.81
C ALA A 41 13.64 -5.15 8.27
N THR A 42 14.52 -5.94 7.65
CA THR A 42 14.56 -6.11 6.18
C THR A 42 13.29 -6.79 5.67
N LEU A 43 12.86 -7.88 6.30
CA LEU A 43 11.64 -8.60 5.93
C LEU A 43 10.39 -7.75 6.10
N VAL A 44 10.28 -6.97 7.17
CA VAL A 44 9.15 -6.06 7.39
C VAL A 44 9.11 -4.98 6.29
N ALA A 45 10.25 -4.39 5.93
CA ALA A 45 10.33 -3.42 4.85
C ALA A 45 9.91 -4.02 3.49
N VAL A 46 10.39 -5.22 3.17
CA VAL A 46 10.01 -5.96 1.96
C VAL A 46 8.51 -6.26 1.95
N ALA A 47 7.95 -6.74 3.05
CA ALA A 47 6.52 -7.01 3.17
C ALA A 47 5.66 -5.75 3.01
N HIS A 48 6.13 -4.60 3.51
CA HIS A 48 5.45 -3.32 3.33
C HIS A 48 5.40 -2.91 1.84
N ASN A 49 6.51 -3.07 1.12
CA ASN A 49 6.58 -2.81 -0.32
C ASN A 49 5.63 -3.72 -1.10
N PHE A 50 5.60 -5.02 -0.78
CA PHE A 50 4.67 -5.95 -1.43
C PHE A 50 3.21 -5.58 -1.19
N ARG A 51 2.81 -5.20 0.03
CA ARG A 51 1.44 -4.72 0.29
C ARG A 51 1.06 -3.53 -0.58
N THR A 52 2.01 -2.62 -0.81
CA THR A 52 1.80 -1.44 -1.67
C THR A 52 1.62 -1.83 -3.13
N ILE A 53 2.46 -2.74 -3.64
CA ILE A 53 2.35 -3.26 -5.01
C ILE A 53 1.02 -3.99 -5.21
N LEU A 54 0.67 -4.90 -4.29
CA LEU A 54 -0.58 -5.66 -4.36
C LEU A 54 -1.82 -4.75 -4.29
N ARG A 55 -1.79 -3.69 -3.48
CA ARG A 55 -2.89 -2.71 -3.44
C ARG A 55 -3.06 -2.01 -4.79
N LYS A 56 -1.96 -1.59 -5.43
CA LYS A 56 -2.00 -0.97 -6.75
C LYS A 56 -2.51 -1.95 -7.81
N LEU A 57 -2.02 -3.18 -7.78
CA LEU A 57 -2.45 -4.25 -8.68
C LEU A 57 -3.96 -4.53 -8.53
N ARG A 58 -4.47 -4.63 -7.31
CA ARG A 58 -5.90 -4.82 -7.03
C ARG A 58 -6.73 -3.70 -7.65
N LEU A 59 -6.35 -2.44 -7.45
CA LEU A 59 -7.05 -1.29 -8.04
C LEU A 59 -6.99 -1.32 -9.57
N PHE A 60 -5.86 -1.71 -10.14
CA PHE A 60 -5.70 -1.87 -11.58
C PHE A 60 -6.63 -2.96 -12.14
N CYS A 61 -6.70 -4.13 -11.50
CA CYS A 61 -7.61 -5.20 -11.90
C CYS A 61 -9.08 -4.77 -11.81
N ILE A 62 -9.49 -4.05 -10.75
CA ILE A 62 -10.85 -3.53 -10.62
C ILE A 62 -11.19 -2.57 -11.77
N LYS A 63 -10.24 -1.71 -12.16
CA LYS A 63 -10.43 -0.80 -13.30
C LYS A 63 -10.58 -1.55 -14.62
N ILE A 64 -9.76 -2.57 -14.85
CA ILE A 64 -9.86 -3.42 -16.05
C ILE A 64 -11.22 -4.13 -16.07
N LEU A 65 -11.62 -4.77 -14.97
CA LEU A 65 -12.92 -5.45 -14.88
C LEU A 65 -14.09 -4.49 -15.12
N GLY A 66 -14.04 -3.29 -14.54
CA GLY A 66 -15.04 -2.25 -14.80
C GLY A 66 -15.06 -1.80 -16.26
N TRP A 67 -13.89 -1.66 -16.90
CA TRP A 67 -13.81 -1.33 -18.33
C TRP A 67 -14.39 -2.43 -19.20
N ILE A 68 -14.01 -3.70 -18.96
CA ILE A 68 -14.56 -4.87 -19.65
C ILE A 68 -16.08 -4.91 -19.48
N GLY A 69 -16.59 -4.72 -18.26
CA GLY A 69 -18.03 -4.68 -18.00
C GLY A 69 -18.76 -3.61 -18.80
N ASN A 70 -18.18 -2.42 -18.95
CA ASN A 70 -18.75 -1.35 -19.79
C ASN A 70 -18.73 -1.67 -21.29
N VAL A 71 -17.71 -2.40 -21.77
CA VAL A 71 -17.60 -2.80 -23.17
C VAL A 71 -18.57 -3.95 -23.51
N VAL A 72 -18.70 -4.94 -22.62
CA VAL A 72 -19.51 -6.14 -22.85
C VAL A 72 -21.00 -5.89 -22.58
N LEU A 73 -21.34 -5.10 -21.57
CA LEU A 73 -22.72 -4.74 -21.22
C LEU A 73 -22.87 -3.22 -21.14
N PRO A 74 -22.85 -2.51 -22.29
CA PRO A 74 -23.02 -1.06 -22.30
C PRO A 74 -24.39 -0.71 -21.69
N GLY A 75 -24.37 -0.07 -20.52
CA GLY A 75 -25.58 0.34 -19.79
C GLY A 75 -25.94 -0.47 -18.55
N PHE A 76 -25.30 -1.62 -18.26
CA PHE A 76 -25.58 -2.40 -17.04
C PHE A 76 -25.32 -1.59 -15.75
N TRP A 77 -24.23 -0.80 -15.73
CA TRP A 77 -23.93 0.12 -14.63
C TRP A 77 -24.96 1.26 -14.47
N LYS A 78 -25.73 1.56 -15.52
CA LYS A 78 -26.73 2.65 -15.52
C LYS A 78 -28.04 2.19 -14.88
N ILE A 79 -28.38 0.91 -14.97
CA ILE A 79 -29.60 0.32 -14.39
C ILE A 79 -29.47 0.24 -12.86
N GLY A 80 -28.33 -0.24 -12.33
CA GLY A 80 -28.11 -0.35 -10.88
C GLY A 80 -27.83 0.97 -10.13
N LEU A 81 -27.58 2.07 -10.85
CA LEU A 81 -27.46 3.42 -10.25
C LEU A 81 -28.80 4.15 -10.17
N LEU A 82 -29.76 3.84 -11.06
CA LEU A 82 -31.11 4.40 -10.99
C LEU A 82 -31.96 3.77 -9.87
N GLU A 83 -31.68 2.51 -9.50
CA GLU A 83 -32.35 1.82 -8.39
C GLU A 83 -31.90 2.32 -7.00
N GLN A 84 -30.74 2.98 -6.90
CA GLN A 84 -30.29 3.62 -5.65
C GLN A 84 -30.70 5.10 -5.53
N ALA A 85 -31.34 5.65 -6.57
CA ALA A 85 -31.78 7.04 -6.63
C ALA A 85 -33.31 7.21 -6.70
N ALA A 86 -34.07 6.11 -6.61
CA ALA A 86 -35.54 6.05 -6.51
C ALA A 86 -35.93 5.47 -5.15
#